data_AF-A0A2V0PLB6-F1
#
_entry.id   AF-A0A2V0PLB6-F1
#
_cell.length_a   1.000
_cell.length_b   1.000
_cell.length_c   1.000
_cell.angle_alpha   90.00
_cell.angle_beta   90.00
_cell.angle_gamma   90.00
#
_symmetry.space_group_name_H-M   'P 1'
#
loop_
_entity.id
_entity.type
_entity.pdbx_description
1 polymer ?
#
loop_
_entity_poly.entity_id
_entity_poly.type
_entity_poly.pdbx_seq_one_letter_code
_entity_poly.pdbx_strand_id
1 'polypeptide(L)'
;MTPAVCPGGSYFDDADNRCYPCTEYGPHCVECNDVQCMACDGNFEPVDDGCACPPDHYLNATDNCLPCTGFDPQCSKCDLPNNCTACNGGMVPDGTGGCSCPPKHYWDDLHSNPPECVSCSIWSEQGCDECDAHGCTKCPRNLVVISGDCE
;
A
#
# COMPACT_ATOMS: atom_id res chain seq x y z
N MET A 1 2.43 -43.31 26.03
CA MET A 1 2.57 -41.92 26.51
C MET A 1 1.63 -41.09 25.65
N THR A 2 0.59 -40.51 26.24
CA THR A 2 -0.30 -39.58 25.52
C THR A 2 0.48 -38.29 25.25
N PRO A 3 0.47 -37.74 24.03
CA PRO A 3 1.10 -36.45 23.77
C PRO A 3 0.52 -35.41 24.73
N ALA A 4 1.37 -34.54 25.28
CA ALA A 4 0.91 -33.41 26.06
C ALA A 4 0.11 -32.49 25.12
N VAL A 5 -1.20 -32.39 25.35
CA VAL A 5 -2.07 -31.51 24.56
C VAL A 5 -2.18 -30.19 25.32
N CYS A 6 -1.58 -29.14 24.79
CA CYS A 6 -1.78 -27.79 25.29
C CYS A 6 -3.21 -27.30 24.95
N PRO A 7 -3.76 -26.40 25.77
CA PRO A 7 -5.00 -25.71 25.41
C PRO A 7 -4.82 -24.93 24.10
N GLY A 8 -5.91 -24.70 23.37
CA GLY A 8 -5.88 -23.93 22.11
C GLY A 8 -5.29 -22.53 22.32
N GLY A 9 -4.51 -22.06 21.36
CA GLY A 9 -3.74 -20.80 21.46
C GLY A 9 -2.46 -20.93 22.29
N SER A 10 -1.89 -22.13 22.40
CA SER A 10 -0.61 -22.37 23.07
C SER A 10 0.16 -23.49 22.37
N TYR A 11 1.49 -23.43 22.42
CA TYR A 11 2.38 -24.49 21.94
C TYR A 11 3.05 -25.20 23.13
N PHE A 12 3.44 -26.45 22.92
CA PHE A 12 4.20 -27.22 23.91
C PHE A 12 5.70 -27.06 23.64
N ASP A 13 6.45 -26.64 24.64
CA ASP A 13 7.91 -26.60 24.60
C ASP A 13 8.47 -27.85 25.29
N ASP A 14 9.14 -28.70 24.50
CA ASP A 14 9.76 -29.94 24.96
C ASP A 14 11.00 -29.69 25.85
N ALA A 15 11.65 -28.52 25.74
CA ALA A 15 12.87 -28.22 26.50
C ALA A 15 12.56 -28.04 27.99
N ASP A 16 11.46 -27.34 28.30
CA ASP A 16 11.02 -27.07 29.68
C ASP A 16 9.74 -27.82 30.08
N ASN A 17 9.19 -28.65 29.18
CA ASN A 17 8.00 -29.47 29.37
C ASN A 17 6.79 -28.61 29.84
N ARG A 18 6.56 -27.49 29.16
CA ARG A 18 5.55 -26.48 29.52
C ARG A 18 4.82 -25.96 28.29
N CYS A 19 3.56 -25.54 28.47
CA CYS A 19 2.80 -24.83 27.45
C CYS A 19 3.06 -23.32 27.54
N TYR A 20 3.37 -22.69 26.41
CA TYR A 20 3.51 -21.24 26.27
C TYR A 20 2.38 -20.68 25.41
N PRO A 21 1.79 -19.53 25.79
CA PRO A 21 0.70 -18.94 25.02
C PRO A 21 1.24 -18.34 23.72
N CYS A 22 0.50 -18.50 22.63
CA CYS A 22 0.89 -17.94 21.34
C CYS A 22 1.01 -16.41 21.34
N THR A 23 0.36 -15.76 22.31
CA THR A 23 0.47 -14.32 22.54
C THR A 23 1.90 -13.84 22.84
N GLU A 24 2.85 -14.74 23.15
CA GLU A 24 4.27 -14.38 23.29
C GLU A 24 4.91 -13.98 21.94
N TYR A 25 4.41 -14.50 20.81
CA TYR A 25 4.78 -14.04 19.47
C TYR A 25 4.04 -12.76 19.05
N GLY A 26 2.98 -12.38 19.77
CA GLY A 26 2.23 -11.16 19.49
C GLY A 26 0.74 -11.28 19.84
N PRO A 27 0.06 -10.14 20.08
CA PRO A 27 -1.32 -10.13 20.57
C PRO A 27 -2.31 -10.79 19.62
N HIS A 28 -2.04 -10.78 18.31
CA HIS A 28 -2.89 -11.35 17.27
C HIS A 28 -2.57 -12.81 16.96
N CYS A 29 -1.58 -13.43 17.59
CA CYS A 29 -1.20 -14.81 17.26
C CYS A 29 -2.13 -15.82 17.94
N VAL A 30 -2.90 -16.57 17.13
CA VAL A 30 -3.87 -17.57 17.61
C VAL A 30 -3.40 -19.01 17.45
N GLU A 31 -2.42 -19.25 16.58
CA GLU A 31 -1.77 -20.55 16.39
C GLU A 31 -0.27 -20.33 16.21
N CYS A 32 0.55 -21.13 16.89
CA CYS A 32 1.99 -20.98 16.92
C CYS A 32 2.66 -22.34 17.18
N ASN A 33 3.97 -22.38 16.93
CA ASN A 33 4.84 -23.47 17.34
C ASN A 33 5.99 -22.92 18.21
N ASP A 34 7.01 -23.72 18.44
CA ASP A 34 8.22 -23.39 19.21
C ASP A 34 9.18 -22.43 18.50
N VAL A 35 8.85 -21.99 17.28
CA VAL A 35 9.69 -21.10 16.47
C VAL A 35 8.98 -19.81 16.09
N GLN A 36 7.69 -19.86 15.73
CA GLN A 36 6.98 -18.72 15.14
C GLN A 36 5.45 -18.80 15.30
N CYS A 37 4.80 -17.69 14.98
CA CYS A 37 3.35 -17.65 14.77
C CYS A 37 2.98 -18.30 13.43
N MET A 38 1.99 -19.20 13.45
CA MET A 38 1.48 -19.90 12.27
C MET A 38 0.18 -19.30 11.75
N ALA A 39 -0.67 -18.75 12.63
CA ALA A 39 -1.92 -18.10 12.24
C ALA A 39 -2.24 -16.93 13.16
N CYS A 40 -2.82 -15.90 12.56
CA CYS A 40 -3.22 -14.66 13.22
C CYS A 40 -4.75 -14.52 13.24
N ASP A 41 -5.27 -13.75 14.20
CA ASP A 41 -6.67 -13.33 14.19
C ASP A 41 -6.93 -12.12 13.28
N GLY A 42 -8.22 -11.87 13.01
CA GLY A 42 -8.66 -10.72 12.24
C GLY A 42 -8.09 -10.69 10.82
N ASN A 43 -7.57 -9.52 10.43
CA ASN A 43 -7.00 -9.26 9.11
C ASN A 43 -5.47 -9.20 9.13
N PHE A 44 -4.83 -9.85 10.11
CA PHE A 44 -3.38 -9.92 10.21
C PHE A 44 -2.85 -11.16 9.49
N GLU A 45 -1.62 -11.07 9.00
CA GLU A 45 -0.91 -12.17 8.35
C GLU A 45 0.30 -12.60 9.21
N PRO A 46 0.59 -13.91 9.27
CA PRO A 46 1.75 -14.40 9.99
C PRO A 46 3.04 -13.94 9.30
N VAL A 47 3.97 -13.44 10.12
CA VAL A 47 5.33 -13.05 9.74
C VAL A 47 6.32 -13.72 10.70
N ASP A 48 7.60 -13.76 10.34
CA ASP A 48 8.64 -14.52 11.07
C ASP A 48 8.60 -14.32 12.59
N ASP A 49 8.31 -13.10 13.07
CA ASP A 49 8.26 -12.74 14.50
C ASP A 49 6.84 -12.36 15.00
N GLY A 50 5.77 -12.91 14.40
CA GLY A 50 4.41 -12.70 14.90
C GLY A 50 3.36 -12.45 13.82
N CYS A 51 2.61 -11.37 13.98
CA CYS A 51 1.50 -11.01 13.11
C CYS A 51 1.64 -9.55 12.66
N ALA A 52 1.51 -9.29 11.36
CA ALA A 52 1.58 -7.96 10.79
C ALA A 52 0.41 -7.71 9.85
N CYS A 53 0.14 -6.45 9.52
CA CYS A 53 -0.83 -6.15 8.47
C CYS A 53 -0.30 -6.59 7.10
N PRO A 54 -1.20 -7.00 6.19
CA PRO A 54 -0.84 -7.26 4.80
C PRO A 54 -0.13 -6.07 4.15
N PRO A 55 0.68 -6.28 3.10
CA PRO A 55 1.47 -5.22 2.48
C PRO A 55 0.67 -4.02 1.94
N ASP A 56 -0.61 -4.21 1.64
CA ASP A 56 -1.57 -3.21 1.14
C ASP A 56 -2.47 -2.67 2.26
N HIS A 57 -2.11 -2.87 3.52
CA HIS A 57 -2.80 -2.39 4.71
C HIS A 57 -1.84 -1.68 5.67
N TYR A 58 -2.37 -0.77 6.49
CA TYR A 58 -1.65 -0.15 7.60
C TYR A 58 -2.35 -0.46 8.92
N LEU A 59 -1.56 -0.51 10.00
CA LEU A 59 -2.06 -0.65 11.35
C LEU A 59 -2.57 0.69 11.86
N ASN A 60 -3.85 0.78 12.21
CA ASN A 60 -4.44 1.99 12.78
C ASN A 60 -4.26 2.06 14.31
N ALA A 61 -4.60 3.20 14.91
CA ALA A 61 -4.47 3.41 16.37
C ALA A 61 -5.39 2.53 17.24
N THR A 62 -6.30 1.78 16.63
CA THR A 62 -7.24 0.85 17.29
C THR A 62 -6.88 -0.61 17.05
N ASP A 63 -5.66 -0.89 16.61
CA ASP A 63 -5.15 -2.25 16.40
C ASP A 63 -5.89 -3.00 15.27
N ASN A 64 -6.24 -2.28 14.21
CA ASN A 64 -6.89 -2.84 13.03
C ASN A 64 -6.08 -2.55 11.76
N CYS A 65 -5.96 -3.56 10.90
CA CYS A 65 -5.42 -3.41 9.56
C CYS A 65 -6.47 -2.79 8.63
N LEU A 66 -6.19 -1.57 8.16
CA LEU A 66 -7.03 -0.85 7.21
C LEU A 66 -6.35 -0.78 5.84
N PRO A 67 -7.10 -0.91 4.74
CA PRO A 67 -6.51 -0.91 3.41
C PRO A 67 -5.92 0.46 3.06
N CYS A 68 -4.80 0.44 2.34
CA CYS A 68 -4.12 1.65 1.86
C CYS A 68 -4.97 2.47 0.89
N THR A 69 -5.97 1.84 0.25
CA THR A 69 -6.95 2.52 -0.59
C THR A 69 -7.80 3.55 0.16
N GLY A 70 -7.78 3.54 1.50
CA GLY A 70 -8.37 4.58 2.34
C GLY A 70 -7.62 5.92 2.29
N PHE A 71 -6.35 5.94 1.90
CA PHE A 71 -5.59 7.17 1.64
C PHE A 71 -5.78 7.65 0.21
N ASP A 72 -5.59 6.74 -0.76
CA ASP A 72 -5.75 7.01 -2.19
C ASP A 72 -6.08 5.69 -2.91
N PRO A 73 -7.04 5.66 -3.85
CA PRO A 73 -7.39 4.45 -4.59
C PRO A 73 -6.22 3.78 -5.33
N GLN A 74 -5.20 4.56 -5.70
CA GLN A 74 -4.00 4.08 -6.37
C GLN A 74 -2.86 3.74 -5.39
N CYS A 75 -3.08 3.87 -4.09
CA CYS A 75 -2.07 3.52 -3.10
C CYS A 75 -1.90 2.01 -2.97
N SER A 76 -0.71 1.51 -3.30
CA SER A 76 -0.35 0.08 -3.23
C SER A 76 0.34 -0.30 -1.93
N LYS A 77 1.02 0.66 -1.29
CA LYS A 77 1.62 0.50 0.04
C LYS A 77 1.49 1.79 0.82
N CYS A 78 1.23 1.66 2.11
CA CYS A 78 1.05 2.79 3.01
C CYS A 78 1.64 2.48 4.38
N ASP A 79 1.98 3.54 5.11
CA ASP A 79 2.50 3.46 6.47
C ASP A 79 2.15 4.76 7.23
N LEU A 80 1.97 4.69 8.53
CA LEU A 80 1.76 5.88 9.35
C LEU A 80 3.09 6.35 9.94
N PRO A 81 3.42 7.66 9.87
CA PRO A 81 2.57 8.79 9.45
C PRO A 81 2.68 9.17 7.96
N ASN A 82 3.39 8.38 7.16
CA ASN A 82 3.75 8.73 5.78
C ASN A 82 2.58 8.60 4.78
N ASN A 83 1.42 8.09 5.21
CA ASN A 83 0.26 7.77 4.40
C ASN A 83 0.68 6.85 3.25
N CYS A 84 0.50 7.24 1.99
CA CYS A 84 0.92 6.43 0.86
C CYS A 84 2.43 6.48 0.58
N THR A 85 3.08 5.31 0.53
CA THR A 85 4.53 5.17 0.28
C THR A 85 4.84 4.54 -1.08
N ALA A 86 3.89 3.83 -1.69
CA ALA A 86 4.00 3.33 -3.05
C ALA A 86 2.63 3.34 -3.75
N CYS A 87 2.64 3.58 -5.06
CA CYS A 87 1.43 3.73 -5.87
C CYS A 87 1.40 2.74 -7.04
N ASN A 88 0.21 2.51 -7.58
CA ASN A 88 -0.06 1.70 -8.77
C ASN A 88 -0.10 2.57 -10.05
N GLY A 89 -0.17 1.92 -11.22
CA GLY A 89 -0.41 2.59 -12.50
C GLY A 89 0.67 3.60 -12.94
N GLY A 90 1.91 3.45 -12.45
CA GLY A 90 3.00 4.37 -12.76
C GLY A 90 2.94 5.70 -11.99
N MET A 91 2.02 5.84 -11.04
CA MET A 91 1.97 6.99 -10.13
C MET A 91 3.12 6.96 -9.12
N VAL A 92 3.36 8.11 -8.50
CA VAL A 92 4.34 8.30 -7.42
C VAL A 92 3.67 8.97 -6.22
N PRO A 93 4.18 8.78 -4.99
CA PRO A 93 3.68 9.51 -3.83
C PRO A 93 3.78 11.02 -4.03
N ASP A 94 2.69 11.74 -3.76
CA ASP A 94 2.59 13.18 -4.00
C ASP A 94 3.19 14.05 -2.86
N GLY A 95 3.57 13.42 -1.74
CA GLY A 95 4.07 14.09 -0.54
C GLY A 95 2.99 14.73 0.34
N THR A 96 1.73 14.68 -0.06
CA THR A 96 0.55 15.08 0.74
C THR A 96 -0.23 13.89 1.30
N GLY A 97 0.15 12.69 0.89
CA GLY A 97 -0.34 11.42 1.40
C GLY A 97 -1.16 10.61 0.41
N GLY A 98 -1.22 11.06 -0.85
CA GLY A 98 -1.86 10.35 -1.96
C GLY A 98 -0.87 10.00 -3.06
N CYS A 99 -1.44 9.67 -4.22
CA CYS A 99 -0.70 9.28 -5.42
C CYS A 99 -0.97 10.27 -6.56
N SER A 100 0.09 10.74 -7.22
CA SER A 100 -0.03 11.59 -8.40
C SER A 100 0.83 11.08 -9.53
N CYS A 101 0.44 11.37 -10.77
CA CYS A 101 1.31 11.09 -11.89
C CYS A 101 2.62 11.90 -11.79
N PRO A 102 3.74 11.35 -12.29
CA PRO A 102 4.99 12.09 -12.38
C PRO A 102 4.81 13.40 -13.14
N PRO A 103 5.74 14.37 -12.98
CA PRO A 103 5.71 15.60 -13.78
C PRO A 103 5.59 15.29 -15.28
N LYS A 104 4.80 16.11 -15.99
CA LYS A 104 4.51 15.94 -17.43
C LYS A 104 3.80 14.63 -17.78
N HIS A 105 3.03 14.06 -16.86
CA HIS A 105 2.13 12.94 -17.11
C HIS A 105 0.75 13.25 -16.55
N TYR A 106 -0.27 12.65 -17.15
CA TYR A 106 -1.65 12.69 -16.64
C TYR A 106 -2.17 11.27 -16.45
N TRP A 107 -3.14 11.10 -15.57
CA TRP A 107 -3.78 9.82 -15.34
C TRP A 107 -4.83 9.57 -16.43
N ASP A 108 -4.68 8.48 -17.19
CA ASP A 108 -5.65 8.09 -18.21
C ASP A 108 -6.38 6.81 -17.78
N ASP A 109 -7.61 6.94 -17.32
CA ASP A 109 -8.51 5.84 -16.98
C ASP A 109 -9.58 5.57 -18.06
N LEU A 110 -9.64 6.43 -19.08
CA LEU A 110 -10.65 6.39 -20.14
C LEU A 110 -10.14 5.67 -21.39
N HIS A 111 -8.87 5.83 -21.73
CA HIS A 111 -8.28 5.32 -22.97
C HIS A 111 -7.18 4.28 -22.72
N SER A 112 -6.55 4.24 -21.55
CA SER A 112 -5.58 3.20 -21.19
C SER A 112 -6.23 2.04 -20.45
N ASN A 113 -5.86 0.81 -20.83
CA ASN A 113 -6.32 -0.41 -20.16
C ASN A 113 -5.14 -1.39 -19.98
N PRO A 114 -4.58 -1.50 -18.75
CA PRO A 114 -5.07 -0.88 -17.50
C PRO A 114 -4.85 0.65 -17.46
N PRO A 115 -5.58 1.38 -16.58
CA PRO A 115 -5.33 2.79 -16.31
C PRO A 115 -3.87 3.05 -15.91
N GLU A 116 -3.28 4.11 -16.47
CA GLU A 116 -1.87 4.43 -16.22
C GLU A 116 -1.57 5.93 -16.40
N CYS A 117 -0.38 6.35 -15.93
CA CYS A 117 0.15 7.67 -16.21
C CYS A 117 0.70 7.76 -17.63
N VAL A 118 0.03 8.55 -18.48
CA VAL A 118 0.41 8.80 -19.87
C VAL A 118 1.19 10.10 -19.96
N SER A 119 2.28 10.11 -20.72
CA SER A 119 3.11 11.31 -20.88
C SER A 119 2.39 12.39 -21.67
N CYS A 120 2.56 13.65 -21.26
CA CYS A 120 2.15 14.84 -22.02
C CYS A 120 2.94 15.01 -23.33
N SER A 121 3.76 14.03 -23.74
CA SER A 121 4.67 14.17 -24.88
C SER A 121 3.95 14.42 -26.20
N ILE A 122 2.71 13.93 -26.32
CA ILE A 122 1.80 14.20 -27.45
C ILE A 122 1.59 15.72 -27.64
N TRP A 123 1.63 16.50 -26.56
CA TRP A 123 1.53 17.96 -26.55
C TRP A 123 2.87 18.65 -26.25
N SER A 124 3.94 17.89 -26.02
CA SER A 124 5.26 18.41 -25.66
C SER A 124 6.03 19.00 -26.83
N GLU A 125 5.67 18.71 -28.09
CA GLU A 125 6.22 19.43 -29.25
C GLU A 125 5.86 20.92 -29.22
N GLN A 126 4.82 21.28 -28.46
CA GLN A 126 4.37 22.66 -28.23
C GLN A 126 4.85 23.22 -26.88
N GLY A 127 5.67 22.46 -26.15
CA GLY A 127 6.25 22.90 -24.89
C GLY A 127 5.37 22.69 -23.66
N CYS A 128 4.28 21.93 -23.73
CA CYS A 128 3.36 21.73 -22.60
C CYS A 128 4.04 21.30 -21.27
N ASP A 129 3.73 22.02 -20.17
CA ASP A 129 4.26 21.76 -18.83
C ASP A 129 3.33 20.84 -18.00
N GLU A 130 2.02 21.04 -18.10
CA GLU A 130 0.99 20.20 -17.47
C GLU A 130 -0.15 19.94 -18.47
N CYS A 131 -0.72 18.74 -18.42
CA CYS A 131 -1.75 18.31 -19.36
C CYS A 131 -2.80 17.43 -18.68
N ASP A 132 -3.93 17.24 -19.37
CA ASP A 132 -4.96 16.26 -19.03
C ASP A 132 -5.42 15.52 -20.29
N ALA A 133 -6.39 14.62 -20.20
CA ALA A 133 -6.88 13.83 -21.34
C ALA A 133 -7.42 14.68 -22.52
N HIS A 134 -7.64 15.98 -22.36
CA HIS A 134 -8.17 16.89 -23.37
C HIS A 134 -7.11 17.79 -23.99
N GLY A 135 -5.90 17.85 -23.45
CA GLY A 135 -4.83 18.69 -23.99
C GLY A 135 -3.93 19.28 -22.93
N CYS A 136 -3.15 20.27 -23.34
CA CYS A 136 -2.33 21.04 -22.43
C CYS A 136 -3.19 21.92 -21.52
N THR A 137 -2.94 21.85 -20.22
CA THR A 137 -3.60 22.68 -19.20
C THR A 137 -2.68 23.81 -18.71
N LYS A 138 -1.36 23.66 -18.89
CA LYS A 138 -0.38 24.67 -18.52
C LYS A 138 0.80 24.69 -19.46
N CYS A 139 1.10 25.90 -19.91
CA CYS A 139 2.20 26.17 -20.82
C CYS A 139 3.39 26.81 -20.09
N PRO A 140 4.59 26.69 -20.67
CA PRO A 140 5.80 27.31 -20.15
C PRO A 140 5.70 28.82 -20.26
N ARG A 141 6.53 29.52 -19.49
CA ARG A 141 6.56 30.99 -19.48
C ARG A 141 6.74 31.49 -20.91
N ASN A 142 5.75 32.25 -21.38
CA ASN A 142 5.58 32.91 -22.69
C ASN A 142 4.54 32.30 -23.64
N LEU A 143 3.95 31.14 -23.32
CA LEU A 143 2.88 30.55 -24.12
C LEU A 143 1.57 30.50 -23.32
N VAL A 144 0.43 30.55 -24.01
CA VAL A 144 -0.90 30.38 -23.42
C VAL A 144 -1.59 29.16 -24.01
N VAL A 145 -2.48 28.53 -23.23
CA VAL A 145 -3.29 27.41 -23.72
C VAL A 145 -4.36 27.95 -24.67
N ILE A 146 -4.31 27.54 -25.94
CA ILE A 146 -5.32 27.81 -26.96
C ILE A 146 -5.78 26.47 -27.52
N SER A 147 -7.05 26.11 -27.30
CA SER A 147 -7.65 24.86 -27.79
C SER A 147 -6.91 23.57 -27.37
N GLY A 148 -6.22 23.57 -26.23
CA GLY A 148 -5.44 22.42 -25.75
C GLY A 148 -3.98 22.41 -26.23
N ASP A 149 -3.57 23.43 -26.97
CA ASP A 149 -2.22 23.61 -27.48
C ASP A 149 -1.54 24.83 -26.84
N CYS A 150 -0.20 24.86 -26.81
CA CYS A 150 0.56 26.01 -26.33
C CYS A 150 1.01 26.92 -27.48
N GLU A 151 0.50 28.16 -27.51
CA GLU A 151 0.76 29.17 -28.54
C GLU A 151 1.32 30.49 -27.99
#